data_AF-A0A196SMH1-F1
#
_entry.id   AF-A0A196SMH1-F1
#
_cell.length_a   1.000
_cell.length_b   1.000
_cell.length_c   1.000
_cell.angle_alpha   90.00
_cell.angle_beta   90.00
_cell.angle_gamma   90.00
#
_symmetry.space_group_name_H-M   'P 1'
#
loop_
_entity.id
_entity.type
_entity.pdbx_description
1 polymer ?
#
loop_
_entity_poly.entity_id
_entity_poly.type
_entity_poly.pdbx_seq_one_letter_code
_entity_poly.pdbx_strand_id
1 'polypeptide(L)'
;MPSIQKGRYSILFSSWSYELSKSVLLMLERLEKAKRGIPIVDVLFLYLTKRFGKGWCVVAAIDSADALKYSDNWCFVIHDAVTKADVYCYKPDVMHDGVTLLDTKEAVMPPKECPLVVVKENMDKVTQANVFAMVHEVVHSSLDYEDQSVAIRTKLIDRFGALFHVILSNASEIAFQLDGHTTDEYLYLRHDNVFILLWKSSMEPSLLEDQRNQMWYEKNIPFFVCLFATAFFLLLLLSNVRLSRIAGRCSDEVCDAFSDEHLYPKNVKVEEILSIVA
;
A
#
# COMPACT_ATOMS: atom_id res chain seq x y z
N MET A 1 17.98 -1.34 -16.40
CA MET A 1 18.20 -2.59 -17.19
C MET A 1 16.83 -3.20 -17.46
N PRO A 2 16.44 -3.47 -18.72
CA PRO A 2 15.17 -4.15 -18.95
C PRO A 2 15.37 -5.63 -18.60
N SER A 3 14.78 -6.08 -17.49
CA SER A 3 14.79 -7.49 -17.12
C SER A 3 13.93 -8.26 -18.13
N ILE A 4 14.56 -9.20 -18.83
CA ILE A 4 13.90 -10.22 -19.63
C ILE A 4 12.85 -10.91 -18.76
N GLN A 5 11.55 -10.70 -19.01
CA GLN A 5 10.48 -11.29 -18.20
C GLN A 5 9.82 -12.49 -18.91
N LYS A 6 9.77 -13.62 -18.20
CA LYS A 6 9.03 -14.85 -18.54
C LYS A 6 7.73 -14.84 -17.73
N GLY A 7 6.57 -14.75 -18.38
CA GLY A 7 5.27 -14.80 -17.69
C GLY A 7 4.15 -14.13 -18.48
N ARG A 8 2.92 -14.22 -17.99
CA ARG A 8 1.75 -13.46 -18.47
C ARG A 8 1.80 -12.03 -17.98
N TYR A 9 2.27 -11.79 -16.76
CA TYR A 9 2.28 -10.48 -16.13
C TYR A 9 3.67 -9.86 -16.07
N SER A 10 3.78 -8.57 -16.42
CA SER A 10 5.02 -7.79 -16.33
C SER A 10 4.81 -6.48 -15.59
N ILE A 11 5.74 -6.08 -14.71
CA ILE A 11 5.66 -4.78 -14.02
C ILE A 11 6.30 -3.73 -14.93
N LEU A 12 5.52 -2.76 -15.38
CA LEU A 12 5.99 -1.65 -16.23
C LEU A 12 6.53 -0.49 -15.41
N PHE A 13 5.88 -0.19 -14.30
CA PHE A 13 6.19 0.95 -13.44
C PHE A 13 5.90 0.61 -11.97
N SER A 14 6.68 1.19 -11.06
CA SER A 14 6.44 1.10 -9.61
C SER A 14 7.13 2.28 -8.90
N SER A 15 6.39 2.99 -8.06
CA SER A 15 6.90 4.09 -7.22
C SER A 15 7.30 3.66 -5.79
N TRP A 16 7.59 2.36 -5.55
CA TRP A 16 7.46 1.73 -4.22
C TRP A 16 8.74 1.18 -3.57
N SER A 17 8.60 0.70 -2.32
CA SER A 17 9.58 -0.14 -1.61
C SER A 17 9.68 -1.58 -2.16
N TYR A 18 10.88 -2.17 -2.08
CA TYR A 18 11.21 -3.49 -2.62
C TYR A 18 10.29 -4.64 -2.16
N GLU A 19 9.81 -4.60 -0.90
CA GLU A 19 9.01 -5.68 -0.29
C GLU A 19 7.62 -5.82 -0.91
N LEU A 20 6.98 -4.69 -1.21
CA LEU A 20 5.65 -4.65 -1.80
C LEU A 20 5.70 -5.22 -3.23
N SER A 21 6.70 -4.82 -4.02
CA SER A 21 6.95 -5.35 -5.37
C SER A 21 7.20 -6.86 -5.38
N LYS A 22 8.02 -7.37 -4.44
CA LYS A 22 8.29 -8.81 -4.31
C LYS A 22 7.03 -9.60 -3.96
N SER A 23 6.22 -9.08 -3.04
CA SER A 23 4.96 -9.70 -2.62
C SER A 23 3.94 -9.79 -3.76
N VAL A 24 3.82 -8.72 -4.56
CA VAL A 24 2.95 -8.70 -5.74
C VAL A 24 3.43 -9.69 -6.81
N LEU A 25 4.73 -9.72 -7.12
CA LEU A 25 5.29 -10.67 -8.08
C LEU A 25 4.99 -12.13 -7.71
N LEU A 26 5.20 -12.50 -6.45
CA LEU A 26 4.88 -13.85 -5.96
C LEU A 26 3.39 -14.19 -6.08
N MET A 27 2.51 -13.20 -5.91
CA MET A 27 1.07 -13.38 -6.08
C MET A 27 0.73 -13.60 -7.56
N LEU A 28 1.29 -12.81 -8.47
CA LEU A 28 1.10 -12.96 -9.92
C LEU A 28 1.59 -14.33 -10.42
N GLU A 29 2.77 -14.78 -9.99
CA GLU A 29 3.28 -16.12 -10.33
C GLU A 29 2.34 -17.24 -9.87
N ARG A 30 1.70 -17.09 -8.70
CA ARG A 30 0.71 -18.05 -8.20
C ARG A 30 -0.56 -18.03 -9.06
N LEU A 31 -1.01 -16.86 -9.50
CA LEU A 31 -2.16 -16.74 -10.39
C LEU A 31 -1.90 -17.39 -11.75
N GLU A 32 -0.72 -17.18 -12.33
CA GLU A 32 -0.32 -17.81 -13.58
C GLU A 32 -0.34 -19.34 -13.48
N LYS A 33 0.22 -19.89 -12.39
CA LYS A 33 0.21 -21.33 -12.13
C LYS A 33 -1.20 -21.89 -11.92
N ALA A 34 -2.10 -21.10 -11.33
CA ALA A 34 -3.47 -21.52 -11.06
C ALA A 34 -4.38 -21.55 -12.31
N LYS A 35 -3.94 -20.99 -13.46
CA LYS A 35 -4.69 -20.98 -14.76
C LYS A 35 -6.16 -20.59 -14.64
N ARG A 36 -6.51 -19.65 -13.76
CA ARG A 36 -7.92 -19.25 -13.59
C ARG A 36 -8.23 -18.01 -14.44
N GLY A 37 -9.37 -18.03 -15.13
CA GLY A 37 -9.94 -16.86 -15.83
C GLY A 37 -10.57 -15.84 -14.87
N ILE A 38 -9.98 -15.66 -13.68
CA ILE A 38 -10.50 -14.73 -12.67
C ILE A 38 -10.12 -13.30 -13.10
N PRO A 39 -11.03 -12.32 -12.97
CA PRO A 39 -10.72 -10.92 -13.23
C PRO A 39 -9.53 -10.45 -12.37
N ILE A 40 -8.44 -10.06 -13.01
CA ILE A 40 -7.20 -9.67 -12.32
C ILE A 40 -7.43 -8.47 -11.38
N VAL A 41 -8.32 -7.55 -11.78
CA VAL A 41 -8.71 -6.37 -11.00
C VAL A 41 -9.24 -6.75 -9.62
N ASP A 42 -10.19 -7.69 -9.57
CA ASP A 42 -10.80 -8.13 -8.30
C ASP A 42 -9.78 -8.84 -7.40
N VAL A 43 -8.92 -9.67 -8.00
CA VAL A 43 -7.90 -10.41 -7.25
C VAL A 43 -6.86 -9.48 -6.66
N LEU A 44 -6.34 -8.54 -7.47
CA LEU A 44 -5.37 -7.55 -7.04
C LEU A 44 -5.97 -6.66 -5.95
N PHE A 45 -7.17 -6.14 -6.16
CA PHE A 45 -7.87 -5.33 -5.17
C PHE A 45 -8.00 -6.06 -3.84
N LEU A 46 -8.53 -7.30 -3.85
CA LEU A 46 -8.69 -8.10 -2.63
C LEU A 46 -7.35 -8.45 -1.97
N TYR A 47 -6.33 -8.76 -2.76
CA TYR A 47 -5.00 -9.09 -2.24
C TYR A 47 -4.35 -7.89 -1.56
N LEU A 48 -4.34 -6.73 -2.24
CA LEU A 48 -3.75 -5.50 -1.75
C LEU A 48 -4.46 -5.03 -0.49
N THR A 49 -5.79 -5.00 -0.50
CA THR A 49 -6.59 -4.60 0.66
C THR A 49 -6.37 -5.51 1.87
N LYS A 50 -6.29 -6.83 1.66
CA LYS A 50 -6.04 -7.77 2.76
C LYS A 50 -4.61 -7.73 3.29
N ARG A 51 -3.62 -7.50 2.44
CA ARG A 51 -2.20 -7.62 2.80
C ARG A 51 -1.57 -6.29 3.22
N PHE A 52 -2.01 -5.19 2.64
CA PHE A 52 -1.42 -3.86 2.78
C PHE A 52 -2.43 -2.79 3.25
N GLY A 53 -3.58 -3.24 3.76
CA GLY A 53 -4.64 -2.39 4.28
C GLY A 53 -5.48 -1.74 3.19
N LYS A 54 -6.51 -1.01 3.60
CA LYS A 54 -7.49 -0.35 2.72
C LYS A 54 -6.89 0.80 1.92
N GLY A 55 -7.67 1.33 0.99
CA GLY A 55 -7.38 2.53 0.20
C GLY A 55 -6.75 2.27 -1.16
N TRP A 56 -6.91 1.05 -1.69
CA TRP A 56 -6.37 0.68 -2.99
C TRP A 56 -7.42 0.85 -4.08
N CYS A 57 -7.09 1.55 -5.16
CA CYS A 57 -7.87 1.59 -6.38
C CYS A 57 -7.14 0.77 -7.45
N VAL A 58 -7.85 -0.15 -8.11
CA VAL A 58 -7.31 -1.01 -9.15
C VAL A 58 -8.11 -0.81 -10.43
N VAL A 59 -7.44 -0.47 -11.52
CA VAL A 59 -8.06 -0.18 -12.83
C VAL A 59 -7.30 -0.94 -13.90
N ALA A 60 -8.01 -1.62 -14.80
CA ALA A 60 -7.43 -2.28 -15.97
C ALA A 60 -8.06 -1.72 -17.24
N ALA A 61 -7.22 -1.36 -18.21
CA ALA A 61 -7.63 -0.86 -19.49
C ALA A 61 -6.67 -1.32 -20.60
N ILE A 62 -7.19 -1.51 -21.81
CA ILE A 62 -6.38 -1.82 -23.00
C ILE A 62 -6.11 -0.51 -23.72
N ASP A 63 -4.86 -0.30 -24.15
CA ASP A 63 -4.43 0.87 -24.92
C ASP A 63 -4.94 2.18 -24.30
N SER A 64 -4.57 2.37 -23.03
CA SER A 64 -5.08 3.48 -22.23
C SER A 64 -4.09 4.62 -22.09
N ALA A 65 -4.62 5.83 -22.20
CA ALA A 65 -3.95 7.04 -21.74
C ALA A 65 -4.28 7.28 -20.26
N ASP A 66 -3.25 7.50 -19.46
CA ASP A 66 -3.39 7.69 -18.03
C ASP A 66 -2.59 8.88 -17.52
N ALA A 67 -3.27 9.79 -16.83
CA ALA A 67 -2.61 10.87 -16.12
C ALA A 67 -2.16 10.44 -14.70
N LEU A 68 -2.38 9.17 -14.35
CA LEU A 68 -2.14 8.61 -13.02
C LEU A 68 -0.64 8.47 -12.71
N LYS A 69 0.18 8.18 -13.73
CA LYS A 69 1.66 8.12 -13.64
C LYS A 69 2.31 9.42 -13.15
N TYR A 70 1.64 10.57 -13.27
CA TYR A 70 2.14 11.87 -12.82
C TYR A 70 1.75 12.22 -11.37
N SER A 71 1.11 11.31 -10.65
CA SER A 71 0.87 11.49 -9.22
C SER A 71 2.04 10.94 -8.41
N ASP A 72 2.52 11.72 -7.45
CA ASP A 72 3.60 11.34 -6.51
C ASP A 72 3.09 10.35 -5.43
N ASN A 73 2.14 9.49 -5.78
CA ASN A 73 1.44 8.58 -4.87
C ASN A 73 1.89 7.12 -5.08
N TRP A 74 1.40 6.20 -4.26
CA TRP A 74 1.72 4.78 -4.40
C TRP A 74 1.05 4.24 -5.67
N CYS A 75 1.81 4.12 -6.75
CA CYS A 75 1.33 3.68 -8.04
C CYS A 75 2.24 2.61 -8.65
N PHE A 76 1.65 1.54 -9.17
CA PHE A 76 2.34 0.57 -9.99
C PHE A 76 1.44 0.08 -11.11
N VAL A 77 2.08 -0.34 -12.20
CA VAL A 77 1.41 -0.79 -13.41
C VAL A 77 1.89 -2.18 -13.76
N ILE A 78 0.94 -3.12 -13.88
CA ILE A 78 1.18 -4.47 -14.38
C ILE A 78 0.59 -4.58 -15.78
N HIS A 79 1.40 -4.97 -16.76
CA HIS A 79 0.91 -5.38 -18.07
C HIS A 79 0.52 -6.85 -18.06
N ASP A 80 -0.69 -7.16 -18.53
CA ASP A 80 -1.17 -8.51 -18.79
C ASP A 80 -1.02 -8.83 -20.28
N ALA A 81 -0.02 -9.64 -20.64
CA ALA A 81 0.28 -9.98 -22.03
C ALA A 81 -0.83 -10.78 -22.73
N VAL A 82 -1.75 -11.42 -21.98
CA VAL A 82 -2.86 -12.19 -22.56
C VAL A 82 -4.01 -11.29 -22.96
N THR A 83 -4.42 -10.38 -22.07
CA THR A 83 -5.50 -9.42 -22.34
C THR A 83 -5.00 -8.18 -23.06
N LYS A 84 -3.68 -7.94 -23.05
CA LYS A 84 -3.00 -6.71 -23.46
C LYS A 84 -3.41 -5.48 -22.65
N ALA A 85 -3.98 -5.69 -21.47
CA ALA A 85 -4.41 -4.61 -20.59
C ALA A 85 -3.28 -4.21 -19.65
N ASP A 86 -3.18 -2.90 -19.42
CA ASP A 86 -2.39 -2.36 -18.33
C ASP A 86 -3.28 -2.22 -17.09
N VAL A 87 -2.79 -2.76 -15.98
CA VAL A 87 -3.46 -2.81 -14.69
C VAL A 87 -2.77 -1.84 -13.75
N TYR A 88 -3.41 -0.69 -13.59
CA TYR A 88 -3.04 0.37 -12.69
C TYR A 88 -3.51 0.03 -11.29
N CYS A 89 -2.63 0.17 -10.32
CA CYS A 89 -2.96 -0.01 -8.92
C CYS A 89 -2.40 1.18 -8.16
N TYR A 90 -3.31 1.90 -7.52
CA TYR A 90 -3.09 3.21 -6.94
C TYR A 90 -3.52 3.22 -5.48
N LYS A 91 -2.76 3.89 -4.64
CA LYS A 91 -3.15 4.25 -3.27
C LYS A 91 -2.61 5.65 -2.97
N PRO A 92 -3.46 6.60 -2.54
CA PRO A 92 -3.00 7.94 -2.21
C PRO A 92 -2.03 7.92 -1.02
N ASP A 93 -0.99 8.76 -1.07
CA ASP A 93 -0.07 9.01 0.04
C ASP A 93 -0.40 10.35 0.71
N VAL A 94 -0.34 10.37 2.05
CA VAL A 94 -0.54 11.58 2.86
C VAL A 94 0.67 12.53 2.73
N MET A 95 1.84 12.01 2.33
CA MET A 95 3.09 12.78 2.32
C MET A 95 3.24 13.73 1.14
N HIS A 96 2.52 13.52 0.02
CA HIS A 96 2.82 14.20 -1.25
C HIS A 96 1.72 15.12 -1.77
N ASP A 97 0.51 15.03 -1.21
CA ASP A 97 -0.56 15.96 -1.55
C ASP A 97 -0.91 16.85 -0.34
N GLY A 98 -0.73 18.16 -0.51
CA GLY A 98 -1.46 19.14 0.27
C GLY A 98 -2.94 18.99 -0.06
N VAL A 99 -3.62 18.04 0.58
CA VAL A 99 -5.05 17.83 0.43
C VAL A 99 -5.75 19.05 1.02
N THR A 100 -6.02 20.04 0.17
CA THR A 100 -6.85 21.18 0.51
C THR A 100 -8.31 20.77 0.48
N LEU A 101 -8.99 20.93 1.62
CA LEU A 101 -10.44 21.12 1.66
C LEU A 101 -10.75 22.39 0.87
N LEU A 102 -11.55 22.30 -0.19
CA LEU A 102 -12.07 23.49 -0.84
C LEU A 102 -13.56 23.44 -1.12
N ASP A 103 -14.05 24.66 -0.93
CA ASP A 103 -15.39 25.20 -0.87
C ASP A 103 -16.03 25.24 -2.26
N THR A 104 -17.33 25.01 -2.29
CA THR A 104 -18.16 24.93 -3.49
C THR A 104 -18.52 26.32 -3.99
N LYS A 105 -18.21 26.68 -5.25
CA LYS A 105 -19.02 27.65 -5.99
C LYS A 105 -19.21 27.38 -7.50
N GLU A 106 -20.50 27.52 -7.80
CA GLU A 106 -21.23 27.80 -9.03
C GLU A 106 -21.21 26.82 -10.21
N ALA A 107 -22.43 26.52 -10.64
CA ALA A 107 -22.79 25.58 -11.67
C ALA A 107 -22.73 26.24 -13.05
N VAL A 108 -22.12 25.55 -14.01
CA VAL A 108 -22.25 25.85 -15.43
C VAL A 108 -23.20 24.82 -16.03
N MET A 109 -24.25 25.28 -16.72
CA MET A 109 -25.18 24.39 -17.40
C MET A 109 -24.49 23.73 -18.61
N PRO A 110 -24.65 22.41 -18.79
CA PRO A 110 -24.05 21.71 -19.91
C PRO A 110 -24.81 22.04 -21.22
N PRO A 111 -24.11 22.10 -22.36
CA PRO A 111 -24.77 22.28 -23.65
C PRO A 111 -25.64 21.05 -23.98
N LYS A 112 -26.75 21.31 -24.68
CA LYS A 112 -27.65 20.26 -25.19
C LYS A 112 -27.02 19.58 -26.39
N GLU A 113 -27.12 18.24 -26.37
CA GLU A 113 -26.74 17.28 -27.41
C GLU A 113 -25.24 16.95 -27.47
N CYS A 114 -24.79 16.17 -26.48
CA CYS A 114 -23.53 15.44 -26.56
C CYS A 114 -23.80 13.93 -26.42
N PRO A 115 -23.14 13.06 -27.21
CA PRO A 115 -23.26 11.60 -27.07
C PRO A 115 -22.46 11.04 -25.87
N LEU A 116 -22.17 11.85 -24.85
CA LEU A 116 -21.62 11.38 -23.57
C LEU A 116 -22.69 10.60 -22.81
N VAL A 117 -22.50 9.28 -22.72
CA VAL A 117 -23.37 8.37 -21.98
C VAL A 117 -22.74 8.04 -20.63
N VAL A 118 -23.51 8.19 -19.56
CA VAL A 118 -23.11 7.70 -18.24
C VAL A 118 -23.25 6.19 -18.21
N VAL A 119 -22.16 5.50 -17.87
CA VAL A 119 -22.16 4.04 -17.68
C VAL A 119 -22.30 3.69 -16.20
N LYS A 120 -21.52 4.33 -15.32
CA LYS A 120 -21.60 4.18 -13.85
C LYS A 120 -21.23 5.49 -13.16
N GLU A 121 -21.80 5.76 -11.99
CA GLU A 121 -21.57 7.00 -11.24
C GLU A 121 -21.76 6.84 -9.73
N ASN A 122 -21.03 7.66 -8.96
CA ASN A 122 -21.31 8.02 -7.56
C ASN A 122 -21.23 9.55 -7.35
N MET A 123 -21.01 10.31 -8.43
CA MET A 123 -20.86 11.76 -8.38
C MET A 123 -22.22 12.46 -8.38
N ASP A 124 -22.34 13.56 -7.65
CA ASP A 124 -23.59 14.33 -7.63
C ASP A 124 -23.89 14.99 -8.98
N LYS A 125 -25.18 15.26 -9.25
CA LYS A 125 -25.64 15.74 -10.56
C LYS A 125 -25.14 17.15 -10.92
N VAL A 126 -24.84 17.99 -9.94
CA VAL A 126 -24.32 19.34 -10.18
C VAL A 126 -22.85 19.26 -10.57
N THR A 127 -22.05 18.49 -9.84
CA THR A 127 -20.64 18.24 -10.18
C THR A 127 -20.54 17.55 -11.53
N GLN A 128 -21.36 16.53 -11.78
CA GLN A 128 -21.43 15.81 -13.05
C GLN A 128 -21.67 16.75 -14.25
N ALA A 129 -22.59 17.70 -14.14
CA ALA A 129 -22.88 18.66 -15.21
C ALA A 129 -21.66 19.52 -15.56
N ASN A 130 -20.88 19.96 -14.55
CA ASN A 130 -19.65 20.70 -14.77
C ASN A 130 -18.58 19.82 -15.42
N VAL A 131 -18.42 18.58 -14.94
CA VAL A 131 -17.47 17.61 -15.50
C VAL A 131 -17.79 17.32 -16.96
N PHE A 132 -19.07 17.19 -17.32
CA PHE A 132 -19.51 16.94 -18.69
C PHE A 132 -19.09 18.03 -19.66
N ALA A 133 -19.28 19.30 -19.29
CA ALA A 133 -18.88 20.41 -20.13
C ALA A 133 -17.36 20.40 -20.39
N MET A 134 -16.56 20.08 -19.36
CA MET A 134 -15.09 20.02 -19.48
C MET A 134 -14.61 18.82 -20.31
N VAL A 135 -15.14 17.63 -20.04
CA VAL A 135 -14.79 16.41 -20.78
C VAL A 135 -15.18 16.55 -22.25
N HIS A 136 -16.37 17.10 -22.53
CA HIS A 136 -16.83 17.34 -23.89
C HIS A 136 -15.84 18.18 -24.70
N GLU A 137 -15.41 19.31 -24.14
CA GLU A 137 -14.51 20.23 -24.82
C GLU A 137 -13.18 19.57 -25.17
N VAL A 138 -12.64 18.75 -24.25
CA VAL A 138 -11.32 18.11 -24.44
C VAL A 138 -11.41 16.92 -25.39
N VAL A 139 -12.45 16.08 -25.30
CA VAL A 139 -12.60 14.89 -26.15
C VAL A 139 -12.80 15.26 -27.64
N HIS A 140 -13.36 16.44 -27.91
CA HIS A 140 -13.51 16.97 -29.28
C HIS A 140 -12.33 17.83 -29.74
N SER A 141 -11.27 17.97 -28.94
CA SER A 141 -10.07 18.70 -29.32
C SER A 141 -9.20 17.88 -30.27
N SER A 142 -8.22 18.53 -30.91
CA SER A 142 -7.23 17.87 -31.76
C SER A 142 -6.05 17.26 -30.98
N LEU A 143 -6.14 17.22 -29.65
CA LEU A 143 -5.11 16.64 -28.79
C LEU A 143 -5.08 15.11 -28.95
N ASP A 144 -3.91 14.51 -28.74
CA ASP A 144 -3.81 13.07 -28.63
C ASP A 144 -4.43 12.54 -27.31
N TYR A 145 -4.62 11.23 -27.19
CA TYR A 145 -5.31 10.66 -26.04
C TYR A 145 -4.56 10.89 -24.72
N GLU A 146 -3.23 10.92 -24.74
CA GLU A 146 -2.42 11.16 -23.54
C GLU A 146 -2.60 12.59 -23.06
N ASP A 147 -2.46 13.57 -23.96
CA ASP A 147 -2.70 14.99 -23.70
C ASP A 147 -4.15 15.26 -23.30
N GLN A 148 -5.13 14.56 -23.88
CA GLN A 148 -6.53 14.65 -23.47
C GLN A 148 -6.72 14.21 -22.02
N SER A 149 -6.09 13.10 -21.61
CA SER A 149 -6.20 12.59 -20.24
C SER A 149 -5.62 13.58 -19.22
N VAL A 150 -4.49 14.20 -19.57
CA VAL A 150 -3.82 15.22 -18.75
C VAL A 150 -4.64 16.50 -18.72
N ALA A 151 -5.16 16.97 -19.86
CA ALA A 151 -5.96 18.19 -19.95
C ALA A 151 -7.26 18.08 -19.16
N ILE A 152 -7.98 16.94 -19.22
CA ILE A 152 -9.17 16.70 -18.40
C ILE A 152 -8.78 16.74 -16.92
N ARG A 153 -7.71 16.03 -16.52
CA ARG A 153 -7.25 16.01 -15.13
C ARG A 153 -6.92 17.43 -14.63
N THR A 154 -6.15 18.20 -15.38
CA THR A 154 -5.76 19.57 -15.03
C THR A 154 -6.97 20.47 -14.87
N LYS A 155 -7.92 20.44 -15.81
CA LYS A 155 -9.16 21.24 -15.71
C LYS A 155 -9.99 20.88 -14.47
N LEU A 156 -10.06 19.60 -14.11
CA LEU A 156 -10.75 19.15 -12.90
C LEU A 156 -10.07 19.66 -11.62
N ILE A 157 -8.74 19.56 -11.55
CA ILE A 157 -7.96 20.05 -10.41
C ILE A 157 -8.13 21.57 -10.27
N ASP A 158 -8.02 22.32 -11.38
CA ASP A 158 -8.17 23.77 -11.38
C ASP A 158 -9.58 24.21 -10.96
N ARG A 159 -10.61 23.46 -11.37
CA ARG A 159 -12.00 23.80 -11.06
C ARG A 159 -12.40 23.47 -9.62
N PHE A 160 -11.98 22.32 -9.12
CA PHE A 160 -12.47 21.76 -7.85
C PHE A 160 -11.45 21.82 -6.71
N GLY A 161 -10.20 22.18 -6.99
CA GLY A 161 -9.13 22.26 -5.98
C GLY A 161 -8.82 20.91 -5.31
N ALA A 162 -9.17 19.80 -5.97
CA ALA A 162 -9.04 18.45 -5.45
C ALA A 162 -8.27 17.57 -6.42
N LEU A 163 -7.64 16.52 -5.91
CA LEU A 163 -6.91 15.57 -6.74
C LEU A 163 -7.87 14.69 -7.52
N PHE A 164 -7.84 14.82 -8.84
CA PHE A 164 -8.54 13.93 -9.76
C PHE A 164 -7.59 13.00 -10.48
N HIS A 165 -8.11 11.82 -10.81
CA HIS A 165 -7.48 10.86 -11.69
C HIS A 165 -8.37 10.60 -12.88
N VAL A 166 -7.74 10.39 -14.04
CA VAL A 166 -8.41 10.21 -15.32
C VAL A 166 -7.71 9.10 -16.08
N ILE A 167 -8.49 8.14 -16.58
CA ILE A 167 -8.06 7.08 -17.48
C ILE A 167 -8.98 7.09 -18.69
N LEU A 168 -8.39 7.16 -19.87
CA LEU A 168 -9.08 7.07 -21.16
C LEU A 168 -8.69 5.75 -21.84
N SER A 169 -9.65 5.05 -22.43
CA SER A 169 -9.40 3.91 -23.31
C SER A 169 -10.29 4.00 -24.53
N ASN A 170 -9.71 3.80 -25.71
CA ASN A 170 -10.44 3.76 -26.99
C ASN A 170 -10.61 2.32 -27.53
N ALA A 171 -10.00 1.34 -26.86
CA ALA A 171 -9.93 -0.04 -27.32
C ALA A 171 -10.92 -0.95 -26.57
N SER A 172 -11.19 -0.69 -25.30
CA SER A 172 -12.10 -1.52 -24.50
C SER A 172 -12.73 -0.78 -23.33
N GLU A 173 -13.78 -1.39 -22.77
CA GLU A 173 -14.28 -0.99 -21.46
C GLU A 173 -13.18 -1.04 -20.40
N ILE A 174 -13.30 -0.15 -19.42
CA ILE A 174 -12.36 -0.03 -18.30
C ILE A 174 -12.92 -0.87 -17.15
N ALA A 175 -12.17 -1.88 -16.73
CA ALA A 175 -12.50 -2.66 -15.54
C ALA A 175 -11.89 -2.01 -14.31
N PHE A 176 -12.67 -1.77 -13.25
CA PHE A 176 -12.16 -1.08 -12.07
C PHE A 176 -12.81 -1.55 -10.76
N GLN A 177 -12.03 -1.42 -9.68
CA GLN A 177 -12.45 -1.51 -8.29
C GLN A 177 -11.85 -0.31 -7.55
N LEU A 178 -12.70 0.57 -7.02
CA LEU A 178 -12.30 1.77 -6.29
C LEU A 178 -12.67 1.59 -4.82
N ASP A 179 -11.71 1.83 -3.92
CA ASP A 179 -11.98 1.76 -2.48
C ASP A 179 -12.61 3.06 -1.99
N GLY A 180 -13.84 2.96 -1.45
CA GLY A 180 -14.59 4.10 -0.92
C GLY A 180 -13.94 4.82 0.26
N HIS A 181 -12.94 4.23 0.92
CA HIS A 181 -12.15 4.93 1.95
C HIS A 181 -11.16 5.95 1.35
N THR A 182 -10.89 5.84 0.05
CA THR A 182 -9.94 6.69 -0.70
C THR A 182 -10.57 7.37 -1.92
N THR A 183 -11.83 7.09 -2.20
CA THR A 183 -12.58 7.62 -3.34
C THR A 183 -13.92 8.14 -2.85
N ASP A 184 -14.11 9.45 -3.00
CA ASP A 184 -15.36 10.13 -2.65
C ASP A 184 -16.37 9.96 -3.80
N GLU A 185 -15.96 10.43 -4.98
CA GLU A 185 -16.81 10.48 -6.17
C GLU A 185 -16.09 9.87 -7.36
N TYR A 186 -16.84 9.16 -8.20
CA TYR A 186 -16.35 8.69 -9.48
C TYR A 186 -17.43 8.81 -10.54
N LEU A 187 -16.97 8.89 -11.78
CA LEU A 187 -17.79 8.99 -12.95
C LEU A 187 -17.18 8.17 -14.09
N TYR A 188 -17.96 7.24 -14.62
CA TYR A 188 -17.57 6.39 -15.74
C TYR A 188 -18.46 6.68 -16.94
N LEU A 189 -17.84 7.19 -18.01
CA LEU A 189 -18.50 7.73 -19.19
C LEU A 189 -18.08 6.98 -20.44
N ARG A 190 -18.95 7.04 -21.45
CA ARG A 190 -18.66 6.61 -22.80
C ARG A 190 -19.00 7.73 -23.78
N HIS A 191 -18.06 8.07 -24.63
CA HIS A 191 -18.24 8.95 -25.77
C HIS A 191 -17.85 8.20 -27.04
N ASP A 192 -18.82 7.82 -27.86
CA ASP A 192 -18.62 6.90 -28.99
C ASP A 192 -17.93 5.59 -28.56
N ASN A 193 -16.68 5.38 -29.01
CA ASN A 193 -15.84 4.22 -28.67
C ASN A 193 -14.82 4.53 -27.57
N VAL A 194 -14.86 5.74 -26.99
CA VAL A 194 -13.95 6.16 -25.93
C VAL A 194 -14.61 5.96 -24.57
N PHE A 195 -13.97 5.18 -23.73
CA PHE A 195 -14.34 4.96 -22.33
C PHE A 195 -13.48 5.86 -21.44
N ILE A 196 -14.15 6.55 -20.52
CA ILE A 196 -13.54 7.59 -19.69
C ILE A 196 -13.88 7.29 -18.24
N LEU A 197 -12.89 6.92 -17.44
CA LEU A 197 -13.02 6.78 -16.01
C LEU A 197 -12.34 7.95 -15.32
N LEU A 198 -13.07 8.66 -14.47
CA LEU A 198 -12.51 9.67 -13.59
C LEU A 198 -12.98 9.47 -12.16
N TRP A 199 -12.11 9.77 -11.21
CA TRP A 199 -12.46 9.72 -9.78
C TRP A 199 -11.69 10.78 -9.00
N LYS A 200 -12.33 11.24 -7.93
CA LYS A 200 -11.79 12.19 -6.96
C LYS A 200 -11.16 11.41 -5.82
N SER A 201 -9.85 11.63 -5.60
CA SER A 201 -9.17 11.09 -4.43
C SER A 201 -9.57 11.85 -3.18
N SER A 202 -9.96 11.12 -2.14
CA SER A 202 -10.33 11.66 -0.83
C SER A 202 -10.05 10.60 0.22
N MET A 203 -9.28 10.92 1.25
CA MET A 203 -8.98 9.96 2.31
C MET A 203 -9.95 10.13 3.49
N GLU A 204 -10.56 9.03 3.91
CA GLU A 204 -11.36 9.00 5.13
C GLU A 204 -10.51 9.39 6.35
N PRO A 205 -11.03 10.20 7.29
CA PRO A 205 -10.28 10.65 8.47
C PRO A 205 -9.65 9.50 9.29
N SER A 206 -10.34 8.36 9.39
CA SER A 206 -9.86 7.17 10.09
C SER A 206 -8.58 6.61 9.45
N LEU A 207 -8.53 6.55 8.11
CA LEU A 207 -7.38 6.08 7.36
C LEU A 207 -6.18 7.03 7.49
N LEU A 208 -6.45 8.35 7.53
CA LEU A 208 -5.43 9.38 7.76
C LEU A 208 -4.80 9.25 9.14
N GLU A 209 -5.60 9.01 10.18
CA GLU A 209 -5.08 8.81 11.53
C GLU A 209 -4.25 7.53 11.64
N ASP A 210 -4.70 6.43 11.04
CA ASP A 210 -3.97 5.17 11.01
C ASP A 210 -2.62 5.29 10.29
N GLN A 211 -2.60 5.92 9.10
CA GLN A 211 -1.36 6.18 8.37
C GLN A 211 -0.43 7.10 9.15
N ARG A 212 -0.95 8.17 9.77
CA ARG A 212 -0.14 9.09 10.59
C ARG A 212 0.47 8.38 11.79
N ASN A 213 -0.29 7.52 12.46
CA ASN A 213 0.18 6.75 13.61
C ASN A 213 1.24 5.74 13.18
N GLN A 214 1.02 4.99 12.10
CA GLN A 214 2.00 4.05 11.57
C GLN A 214 3.31 4.75 11.20
N MET A 215 3.24 5.90 10.53
CA MET A 215 4.42 6.70 10.20
C MET A 215 5.16 7.21 11.44
N TRP A 216 4.43 7.65 12.46
CA TRP A 216 5.04 8.04 13.73
C TRP A 216 5.80 6.86 14.34
N TYR A 217 5.21 5.66 14.35
CA TYR A 217 5.91 4.47 14.80
C TYR A 217 7.16 4.19 13.97
N GLU A 218 7.06 4.11 12.65
CA GLU A 218 8.19 3.81 11.75
C GLU A 218 9.36 4.78 11.92
N LYS A 219 9.08 6.09 12.03
CA LYS A 219 10.09 7.12 12.28
C LYS A 219 10.77 6.97 13.63
N ASN A 220 10.05 6.48 14.64
CA ASN A 220 10.55 6.30 16.00
C ASN A 220 11.09 4.89 16.28
N ILE A 221 10.98 3.93 15.35
CA ILE A 221 11.56 2.58 15.51
C ILE A 221 13.05 2.65 15.90
N PRO A 222 13.93 3.42 15.22
CA PRO A 222 15.33 3.49 15.61
C PRO A 222 15.53 3.99 17.04
N PHE A 223 14.71 4.95 17.48
CA PHE A 223 14.73 5.45 18.86
C PHE A 223 14.33 4.36 19.86
N PHE A 224 13.25 3.61 19.59
CA PHE A 224 12.83 2.50 20.45
C PHE A 224 13.86 1.38 20.50
N VAL A 225 14.49 1.04 19.37
CA VAL A 225 15.56 0.04 19.30
C VAL A 225 16.77 0.49 20.13
N CYS A 226 17.19 1.75 20.01
CA CYS A 226 18.27 2.32 20.82
C CYS A 226 17.93 2.32 22.32
N LEU A 227 16.70 2.68 22.68
CA LEU A 227 16.24 2.67 24.07
C LEU A 227 16.26 1.25 24.65
N PHE A 228 15.75 0.27 23.90
CA PHE A 228 15.75 -1.13 24.31
C PHE A 228 17.16 -1.70 24.43
N ALA A 229 18.03 -1.41 23.46
CA ALA A 229 19.43 -1.80 23.50
C ALA A 229 20.15 -1.20 24.72
N THR A 230 19.91 0.08 25.02
CA THR A 230 20.50 0.76 26.18
C THR A 230 20.04 0.10 27.48
N ALA A 231 18.75 -0.16 27.63
CA ALA A 231 18.20 -0.85 28.80
C ALA A 231 18.79 -2.27 28.94
N PHE A 232 18.91 -3.01 27.83
CA PHE A 232 19.51 -4.34 27.80
C PHE A 232 20.98 -4.33 28.24
N PHE A 233 21.81 -3.42 27.71
CA PHE A 233 23.21 -3.28 28.13
C PHE A 233 23.34 -2.85 29.59
N LEU A 234 22.44 -2.00 30.09
CA LEU A 234 22.43 -1.58 31.48
C LEU A 234 22.07 -2.75 32.43
N LEU A 235 21.12 -3.59 32.04
CA LEU A 235 20.82 -4.84 32.76
C LEU A 235 22.00 -5.82 32.76
N LEU A 236 22.70 -5.96 31.63
CA LEU A 236 23.92 -6.78 31.55
C LEU A 236 25.03 -6.23 32.45
N LEU A 237 25.24 -4.92 32.45
CA LEU A 237 26.21 -4.26 33.35
C LEU A 237 25.87 -4.48 34.81
N LEU A 238 24.60 -4.29 35.22
CA LEU A 238 24.17 -4.54 36.60
C LEU A 238 24.34 -6.01 36.99
N SER A 239 24.08 -6.94 36.07
CA SER A 239 24.28 -8.37 36.29
C SER A 239 25.76 -8.71 36.45
N ASN A 240 26.63 -8.14 35.61
CA ASN A 240 28.08 -8.30 35.71
C ASN A 240 28.65 -7.67 36.98
N VAL A 241 28.16 -6.51 37.42
CA VAL A 241 28.58 -5.89 38.69
C VAL A 241 28.14 -6.75 39.88
N ARG A 242 26.94 -7.36 39.83
CA ARG A 242 26.51 -8.33 40.85
C ARG A 242 27.40 -9.57 40.86
N LEU A 243 27.65 -10.17 39.70
CA LEU A 243 28.55 -11.32 39.55
C LEU A 243 29.98 -11.02 40.02
N SER A 244 30.52 -9.85 39.66
CA SER A 244 31.84 -9.39 40.09
C SER A 244 31.91 -9.11 41.60
N ARG A 245 30.85 -8.58 42.22
CA ARG A 245 30.77 -8.46 43.69
C ARG A 245 30.65 -9.81 44.40
N ILE A 246 29.99 -10.79 43.78
CA ILE A 246 29.90 -12.16 44.31
C ILE A 246 31.27 -12.84 44.18
N ALA A 247 31.92 -12.73 43.03
CA ALA A 247 33.25 -13.28 42.78
C ALA A 247 34.34 -12.61 43.63
N GLY A 248 34.28 -11.29 43.83
CA GLY A 248 35.18 -10.54 44.70
C GLY A 248 34.94 -10.75 46.20
N ARG A 249 33.90 -11.51 46.57
CA ARG A 249 33.70 -12.03 47.94
C ARG A 249 34.23 -13.45 48.11
N CYS A 250 34.72 -14.08 47.05
CA CYS A 250 35.53 -15.29 47.16
C CYS A 250 37.00 -14.89 47.31
N SER A 251 37.58 -15.12 48.48
CA SER A 251 39.04 -15.20 48.64
C SER A 251 39.51 -16.60 48.28
N ASP A 252 40.78 -16.73 47.88
CA ASP A 252 41.43 -17.92 47.26
C ASP A 252 41.29 -19.29 47.97
N GLU A 253 40.53 -19.42 49.05
CA GLU A 253 40.32 -20.72 49.72
C GLU A 253 38.86 -21.13 49.95
N VAL A 254 37.85 -20.24 49.96
CA VAL A 254 36.43 -20.66 50.08
C VAL A 254 35.48 -19.62 49.47
N CYS A 255 34.57 -20.06 48.59
CA CYS A 255 33.40 -19.29 48.17
C CYS A 255 32.20 -19.62 49.09
N ASP A 256 31.86 -18.73 50.03
CA ASP A 256 30.68 -18.89 50.90
C ASP A 256 29.33 -18.53 50.22
N ALA A 257 29.32 -18.32 48.90
CA ALA A 257 28.11 -18.00 48.16
C ALA A 257 27.54 -19.28 47.51
N PHE A 258 26.57 -19.89 48.19
CA PHE A 258 25.87 -21.15 47.89
C PHE A 258 26.55 -22.43 48.40
N SER A 259 26.57 -22.59 49.73
CA SER A 259 26.40 -23.92 50.31
C SER A 259 24.94 -24.33 50.08
N ASP A 260 24.70 -25.17 49.08
CA ASP A 260 23.45 -25.90 48.84
C ASP A 260 23.25 -26.98 49.92
N GLU A 261 23.34 -26.60 51.20
CA GLU A 261 23.15 -27.48 52.36
C GLU A 261 21.70 -27.94 52.56
N HIS A 262 20.80 -27.61 51.62
CA HIS A 262 19.43 -28.12 51.57
C HIS A 262 19.18 -29.15 50.45
N LEU A 263 20.16 -29.43 49.59
CA LEU A 263 19.98 -30.36 48.46
C LEU A 263 20.58 -31.77 48.67
N TYR A 264 21.28 -32.01 49.78
CA TYR A 264 21.74 -33.36 50.13
C TYR A 264 21.36 -33.71 51.58
N PRO A 265 20.45 -34.69 51.80
CA PRO A 265 20.26 -35.21 53.14
C PRO A 265 21.55 -35.86 53.63
N LYS A 266 22.00 -35.37 54.78
CA LYS A 266 23.14 -35.87 55.56
C LYS A 266 23.13 -37.40 55.68
N ASN A 267 24.30 -37.98 55.45
CA ASN A 267 24.79 -39.24 56.02
C ASN A 267 24.18 -40.55 55.49
N VAL A 268 24.69 -41.04 54.36
CA VAL A 268 24.90 -42.49 54.20
C VAL A 268 26.26 -42.80 54.81
N LYS A 269 26.25 -43.48 55.97
CA LYS A 269 27.45 -44.08 56.56
C LYS A 269 28.02 -45.09 55.58
N VAL A 270 29.23 -44.84 55.07
CA VAL A 270 30.04 -45.82 54.33
C VAL A 270 31.17 -46.25 55.26
N GLU A 271 30.85 -47.10 56.23
CA GLU A 271 31.81 -47.98 56.88
C GLU A 271 31.15 -49.36 56.99
N GLU A 272 31.89 -50.40 56.60
CA GLU A 272 31.54 -51.83 56.58
C GLU A 272 30.81 -52.40 55.34
N ILE A 273 31.39 -52.23 54.15
CA ILE A 273 31.33 -53.27 53.09
C ILE A 273 32.76 -53.55 52.58
N LEU A 274 33.64 -53.96 53.49
CA LEU A 274 34.97 -54.50 53.18
C LEU A 274 35.26 -55.80 53.97
N SER A 275 34.23 -56.63 54.19
CA SER A 275 34.38 -57.96 54.80
C SER A 275 33.71 -59.11 54.03
N ILE A 276 33.38 -58.94 52.73
CA ILE A 276 32.81 -60.02 51.90
C ILE A 276 33.64 -60.35 50.64
N VAL A 277 34.82 -59.74 50.44
CA VAL A 277 35.75 -60.22 49.39
C VAL A 277 37.21 -60.15 49.87
N ALA A 278 37.58 -61.08 50.75
CA ALA A 278 38.91 -61.69 50.86
C ALA A 278 38.84 -62.89 51.82
#